data_AF-A0A8T1SEF4-F1
#
_entry.id   AF-A0A8T1SEF4-F1
#
_cell.length_a   1.000
_cell.length_b   1.000
_cell.length_c   1.000
_cell.angle_alpha   90.00
_cell.angle_beta   90.00
_cell.angle_gamma   90.00
#
_symmetry.space_group_name_H-M   'P 1'
#
loop_
_entity.id
_entity.type
_entity.pdbx_description
1 polymer ?
#
loop_
_entity_poly.entity_id
_entity_poly.type
_entity_poly.pdbx_seq_one_letter_code
_entity_poly.pdbx_strand_id
1 'polypeptide(L)'
;MEKCHKHKGEGKIRISRELSEGEKLGTSNRKMRVKKCLDSLGIPCNLDDVPNIAVLGAGGGLRAMIALHGTLQELQKHGLLDTIMYLCGVSGSTWCMSSLYKNGDWAEKLQALEESMCARLSKYTWSIPKATKMLLEAAKDENYSLTEFWAYTVVYGMLHELDKGHLSEQRSASENGNNPYPIYAAVDERSFSKVTEYSPGKNKQPNLQVISV
;
A
#
# COMPACT_ATOMS: atom_id res chain seq x y z
N MET A 1 -23.99 -3.32 29.10
CA MET A 1 -23.40 -2.19 29.85
C MET A 1 -21.91 -2.17 29.59
N GLU A 2 -21.48 -1.37 28.62
CA GLU A 2 -20.07 -1.12 28.34
C GLU A 2 -19.49 -0.26 29.46
N LYS A 3 -18.41 -0.73 30.09
CA LYS A 3 -17.61 0.11 30.98
C LYS A 3 -16.53 0.78 30.14
N CYS A 4 -16.76 2.05 29.81
CA CYS A 4 -15.74 2.91 29.24
C CYS A 4 -14.91 3.51 30.39
N HIS A 5 -13.64 3.14 30.50
CA HIS A 5 -12.66 3.93 31.25
C HIS A 5 -12.00 4.90 30.29
N LYS A 6 -12.17 6.20 30.55
CA LYS A 6 -11.53 7.28 29.81
C LYS A 6 -10.23 7.66 30.52
N HIS A 7 -9.10 7.19 30.01
CA HIS A 7 -7.82 7.85 30.20
C HIS A 7 -7.56 8.81 29.04
N LYS A 8 -7.19 10.05 29.37
CA LYS A 8 -6.89 11.14 28.42
C LYS A 8 -5.56 10.83 27.73
N GLY A 9 -5.62 10.59 26.41
CA GLY A 9 -4.44 10.51 25.54
C GLY A 9 -4.09 9.11 25.02
N GLU A 10 -4.96 8.11 25.16
CA GLU A 10 -4.64 6.73 24.78
C GLU A 10 -5.11 6.41 23.35
N GLY A 11 -4.18 5.89 22.54
CA GLY A 11 -4.50 5.30 21.24
C GLY A 11 -5.59 4.23 21.40
N LYS A 12 -6.66 4.34 20.62
CA LYS A 12 -7.78 3.40 20.69
C LYS A 12 -7.40 2.11 19.96
N ILE A 13 -7.13 1.05 20.71
CA ILE A 13 -6.91 -0.28 20.14
C ILE A 13 -8.27 -0.87 19.73
N ARG A 14 -8.43 -1.19 18.44
CA ARG A 14 -9.61 -1.88 17.92
C ARG A 14 -9.34 -3.39 17.90
N ILE A 15 -10.15 -4.16 18.62
CA ILE A 15 -10.12 -5.63 18.59
C ILE A 15 -11.41 -6.11 17.93
N SER A 16 -11.35 -6.51 16.67
CA SER A 16 -12.49 -7.03 15.93
C SER A 16 -12.02 -7.97 14.82
N ARG A 17 -12.88 -8.90 14.42
CA ARG A 17 -12.68 -9.75 13.23
C ARG A 17 -13.28 -9.14 11.96
N GLU A 18 -13.98 -8.03 12.08
CA GLU A 18 -14.56 -7.33 10.94
C GLU A 18 -13.58 -6.35 10.29
N LEU A 19 -13.84 -6.02 9.02
CA LEU A 19 -13.15 -4.96 8.28
C LEU A 19 -13.23 -3.63 9.04
N SER A 20 -12.19 -2.80 8.90
CA SER A 20 -12.18 -1.45 9.46
C SER A 20 -13.28 -0.60 8.82
N GLU A 21 -13.70 0.48 9.50
CA GLU A 21 -14.70 1.39 8.92
C GLU A 21 -14.21 2.06 7.63
N GLY A 22 -12.91 2.36 7.55
CA GLY A 22 -12.29 2.89 6.33
C GLY A 22 -12.30 1.87 5.19
N GLU A 23 -12.00 0.61 5.46
CA GLU A 23 -12.06 -0.45 4.45
C GLU A 23 -13.50 -0.73 4.00
N LYS A 24 -14.47 -0.77 4.92
CA LYS A 24 -15.90 -0.89 4.59
C LYS A 24 -16.34 0.26 3.68
N LEU A 25 -15.95 1.49 4.00
CA LEU A 25 -16.29 2.67 3.20
C LEU A 25 -15.64 2.62 1.80
N GLY A 26 -14.33 2.37 1.73
CA GLY A 26 -13.59 2.32 0.47
C GLY A 26 -14.11 1.22 -0.46
N THR A 27 -14.31 0.02 0.06
CA THR A 27 -14.83 -1.11 -0.73
C THR A 27 -16.28 -0.91 -1.14
N SER A 28 -17.14 -0.36 -0.26
CA SER A 28 -18.52 -0.02 -0.60
C SER A 28 -18.59 1.02 -1.73
N ASN A 29 -17.76 2.07 -1.67
CA ASN A 29 -17.69 3.09 -2.73
C ASN A 29 -17.16 2.51 -4.05
N ARG A 30 -16.15 1.63 -3.98
CA ARG A 30 -15.53 0.99 -5.15
C ARG A 30 -16.45 -0.01 -5.84
N LYS A 31 -17.32 -0.73 -5.11
CA LYS A 31 -18.24 -1.76 -5.65
C LYS A 31 -19.06 -1.27 -6.85
N MET A 32 -19.57 -0.05 -6.80
CA MET A 32 -20.36 0.52 -7.91
C MET A 32 -19.53 0.65 -9.20
N ARG A 33 -18.25 1.03 -9.08
CA ARG A 33 -17.33 1.15 -10.21
C ARG A 33 -16.95 -0.22 -10.77
N VAL A 34 -16.67 -1.19 -9.89
CA VAL A 34 -16.39 -2.60 -10.28
C VAL A 34 -17.57 -3.18 -11.04
N LYS A 35 -18.80 -3.05 -10.51
CA LYS A 35 -20.01 -3.52 -11.18
C LYS A 35 -20.14 -2.91 -12.58
N LYS A 36 -20.04 -1.58 -12.70
CA LYS A 36 -20.16 -0.88 -13.98
C LYS A 36 -19.11 -1.35 -14.98
N CYS A 37 -17.89 -1.60 -14.52
CA CYS A 37 -16.80 -2.12 -15.35
C CYS A 37 -17.11 -3.56 -15.82
N LEU A 38 -17.54 -4.45 -14.94
CA LEU A 38 -17.94 -5.82 -15.29
C LEU A 38 -19.12 -5.86 -16.27
N ASP A 39 -20.14 -5.02 -16.06
CA ASP A 39 -21.26 -4.86 -17.00
C ASP A 39 -20.75 -4.46 -18.40
N SER A 40 -19.79 -3.53 -18.48
CA SER A 40 -19.19 -3.10 -19.76
C SER A 40 -18.36 -4.17 -20.46
N LEU A 41 -17.85 -5.15 -19.70
CA LEU A 41 -17.13 -6.31 -20.20
C LEU A 41 -18.05 -7.48 -20.59
N GLY A 42 -19.38 -7.31 -20.48
CA GLY A 42 -20.35 -8.36 -20.77
C GLY A 42 -20.49 -9.41 -19.67
N ILE A 43 -20.12 -9.07 -18.43
CA ILE A 43 -20.21 -9.93 -17.25
C ILE A 43 -21.16 -9.27 -16.23
N PRO A 44 -22.48 -9.24 -16.50
CA PRO A 44 -23.42 -8.57 -15.61
C PRO A 44 -23.50 -9.27 -14.26
N CYS A 45 -23.54 -8.48 -13.19
CA CYS A 45 -23.72 -8.97 -11.82
C CYS A 45 -24.63 -8.06 -11.00
N ASN A 46 -25.31 -8.62 -10.01
CA ASN A 46 -25.99 -7.83 -8.98
C ASN A 46 -24.95 -7.16 -8.08
N LEU A 47 -25.32 -6.06 -7.42
CA LEU A 47 -24.39 -5.33 -6.54
C LEU A 47 -23.86 -6.19 -5.39
N ASP A 48 -24.69 -7.10 -4.86
CA ASP A 48 -24.32 -8.02 -3.78
C ASP A 48 -23.41 -9.16 -4.25
N ASP A 49 -23.40 -9.44 -5.56
CA ASP A 49 -22.64 -10.53 -6.19
C ASP A 49 -21.34 -10.05 -6.87
N VAL A 50 -20.98 -8.77 -6.71
CA VAL A 50 -19.75 -8.20 -7.29
C VAL A 50 -18.53 -8.94 -6.72
N PRO A 51 -17.68 -9.55 -7.56
CA PRO A 51 -16.50 -10.28 -7.10
C PRO A 51 -15.44 -9.34 -6.53
N ASN A 52 -14.79 -9.78 -5.45
CA ASN A 52 -13.61 -9.11 -4.93
C ASN A 52 -12.36 -9.55 -5.69
N ILE A 53 -11.95 -8.76 -6.68
CA ILE A 53 -10.73 -9.00 -7.45
C ILE A 53 -9.56 -8.24 -6.81
N ALA A 54 -8.44 -8.92 -6.58
CA ALA A 54 -7.26 -8.34 -5.99
C ALA A 54 -6.03 -8.48 -6.90
N VAL A 55 -5.21 -7.43 -6.96
CA VAL A 55 -3.86 -7.48 -7.57
C VAL A 55 -2.82 -7.58 -6.47
N LEU A 56 -1.87 -8.50 -6.63
CA LEU A 56 -0.83 -8.81 -5.65
C LEU A 56 0.55 -8.42 -6.21
N GLY A 57 1.09 -7.30 -5.73
CA GLY A 57 2.43 -6.81 -6.06
C GLY A 57 3.52 -7.50 -5.23
N ALA A 58 4.46 -8.16 -5.90
CA ALA A 58 5.56 -8.86 -5.27
C ALA A 58 6.70 -7.92 -4.83
N GLY A 59 7.61 -8.45 -4.01
CA GLY A 59 8.85 -7.75 -3.66
C GLY A 59 9.90 -7.77 -4.78
N GLY A 60 10.89 -6.90 -4.68
CA GLY A 60 11.97 -6.82 -5.68
C GLY A 60 12.55 -5.43 -5.93
N GLY A 61 12.45 -4.53 -4.95
CA GLY A 61 12.96 -3.16 -5.05
C GLY A 61 12.41 -2.40 -6.26
N LEU A 62 13.28 -1.61 -6.91
CA LEU A 62 12.90 -0.73 -8.02
C LEU A 62 12.30 -1.51 -9.21
N ARG A 63 12.76 -2.75 -9.46
CA ARG A 63 12.18 -3.61 -10.50
C ARG A 63 10.70 -3.88 -10.24
N ALA A 64 10.34 -4.24 -9.01
CA ALA A 64 8.95 -4.52 -8.64
C ALA A 64 8.08 -3.26 -8.67
N MET A 65 8.64 -2.11 -8.30
CA MET A 65 7.97 -0.82 -8.43
C MET A 65 7.59 -0.53 -9.89
N ILE A 66 8.56 -0.59 -10.81
CA ILE A 66 8.35 -0.32 -12.24
C ILE A 66 7.39 -1.35 -12.85
N ALA A 67 7.59 -2.64 -12.55
CA ALA A 67 6.75 -3.71 -13.06
C ALA A 67 5.29 -3.58 -12.60
N LEU A 68 5.05 -3.22 -11.34
CA LEU A 68 3.69 -2.98 -10.85
C LEU A 68 3.04 -1.79 -11.56
N HIS A 69 3.76 -0.68 -11.72
CA HIS A 69 3.24 0.49 -12.44
C HIS A 69 2.82 0.12 -13.87
N GLY A 70 3.69 -0.55 -14.62
CA GLY A 70 3.38 -1.00 -15.97
C GLY A 70 2.21 -1.99 -16.02
N THR A 71 2.12 -2.90 -15.04
CA THR A 71 0.98 -3.83 -14.93
C THR A 71 -0.34 -3.08 -14.75
N LEU A 72 -0.37 -2.06 -13.88
CA LEU A 72 -1.55 -1.23 -13.66
C LEU A 72 -1.93 -0.42 -14.91
N GLN A 73 -0.95 0.05 -15.68
CA GLN A 73 -1.19 0.71 -16.95
C GLN A 73 -1.79 -0.22 -18.00
N GLU A 74 -1.29 -1.44 -18.15
CA GLU A 74 -1.87 -2.40 -19.09
C GLU A 74 -3.29 -2.78 -18.65
N LEU A 75 -3.53 -2.99 -17.36
CA LEU A 75 -4.89 -3.19 -16.83
C LEU A 75 -5.81 -2.01 -17.16
N GLN A 76 -5.31 -0.77 -17.08
CA GLN A 76 -6.09 0.41 -17.45
C GLN A 76 -6.41 0.42 -18.96
N LYS A 77 -5.42 0.17 -19.82
CA LYS A 77 -5.57 0.14 -21.29
C LYS A 77 -6.57 -0.92 -21.74
N HIS A 78 -6.62 -2.05 -21.05
CA HIS A 78 -7.56 -3.14 -21.33
C HIS A 78 -8.93 -2.97 -20.65
N GLY A 79 -9.17 -1.86 -19.95
CA GLY A 79 -10.43 -1.61 -19.24
C GLY A 79 -10.67 -2.55 -18.05
N LEU A 80 -9.60 -3.16 -17.52
CA LEU A 80 -9.66 -4.12 -16.41
C LEU A 80 -9.32 -3.49 -15.06
N LEU A 81 -8.64 -2.34 -15.02
CA LEU A 81 -8.24 -1.70 -13.76
C LEU A 81 -9.42 -1.41 -12.82
N ASP A 82 -10.56 -1.03 -13.40
CA ASP A 82 -11.77 -0.74 -12.63
C ASP A 82 -12.50 -1.96 -12.08
N THR A 83 -12.14 -3.16 -12.53
CA THR A 83 -12.62 -4.42 -11.93
C THR A 83 -11.95 -4.72 -10.59
N ILE A 84 -10.81 -4.07 -10.29
CA ILE A 84 -9.99 -4.38 -9.12
C ILE A 84 -10.57 -3.70 -7.88
N MET A 85 -10.84 -4.51 -6.86
CA MET A 85 -11.26 -4.08 -5.52
C MET A 85 -10.06 -3.73 -4.65
N TYR A 86 -9.03 -4.59 -4.64
CA TYR A 86 -7.87 -4.44 -3.75
C TYR A 86 -6.56 -4.41 -4.53
N LEU A 87 -5.66 -3.50 -4.13
CA LEU A 87 -4.28 -3.49 -4.60
C LEU A 87 -3.38 -3.76 -3.40
N CYS A 88 -2.75 -4.93 -3.39
CA CYS A 88 -1.89 -5.38 -2.31
C CYS A 88 -0.42 -5.32 -2.75
N GLY A 89 0.50 -5.03 -1.83
CA GLY A 89 1.91 -5.02 -2.16
C GLY A 89 2.84 -5.28 -0.98
N VAL A 90 4.02 -5.82 -1.29
CA VAL A 90 5.14 -6.01 -0.36
C VAL A 90 6.43 -5.43 -0.95
N SER A 91 7.34 -4.96 -0.09
CA SER A 91 8.67 -4.46 -0.49
C SER A 91 8.60 -3.49 -1.67
N GLY A 92 9.30 -3.71 -2.79
CA GLY A 92 9.35 -2.77 -3.92
C GLY A 92 7.99 -2.35 -4.50
N SER A 93 6.98 -3.23 -4.51
CA SER A 93 5.63 -2.84 -4.94
C SER A 93 4.99 -1.79 -4.03
N THR A 94 5.33 -1.73 -2.74
CA THR A 94 4.82 -0.69 -1.84
C THR A 94 5.36 0.69 -2.21
N TRP A 95 6.52 0.78 -2.87
CA TRP A 95 7.06 2.06 -3.34
C TRP A 95 6.22 2.64 -4.47
N CYS A 96 5.76 1.78 -5.40
CA CYS A 96 4.81 2.18 -6.44
C CYS A 96 3.48 2.63 -5.81
N MET A 97 2.91 1.80 -4.94
CA MET A 97 1.66 2.13 -4.25
C MET A 97 1.78 3.45 -3.47
N SER A 98 2.80 3.63 -2.63
CA SER A 98 2.99 4.87 -1.86
C SER A 98 3.09 6.10 -2.76
N SER A 99 3.71 5.99 -3.93
CA SER A 99 3.77 7.08 -4.90
C SER A 99 2.40 7.38 -5.55
N LEU A 100 1.61 6.35 -5.87
CA LEU A 100 0.31 6.50 -6.51
C LEU A 100 -0.72 7.11 -5.56
N TYR A 101 -0.84 6.59 -4.33
CA TYR A 101 -1.88 7.00 -3.36
C TYR A 101 -1.68 8.39 -2.75
N LYS A 102 -0.65 9.14 -3.17
CA LYS A 102 -0.57 10.60 -2.96
C LYS A 102 -1.65 11.36 -3.74
N ASN A 103 -2.22 10.75 -4.78
CA ASN A 103 -3.24 11.36 -5.63
C ASN A 103 -4.58 10.66 -5.42
N GLY A 104 -5.63 11.42 -5.16
CA GLY A 104 -6.98 10.89 -4.90
C GLY A 104 -7.59 10.10 -6.05
N ASP A 105 -7.15 10.33 -7.27
CA ASP A 105 -7.67 9.82 -8.54
C ASP A 105 -6.54 9.23 -9.40
N TRP A 106 -5.53 8.62 -8.77
CA TRP A 106 -4.35 8.11 -9.47
C TRP A 106 -4.68 7.11 -10.57
N ALA A 107 -5.77 6.34 -10.43
CA ALA A 107 -6.21 5.37 -11.43
C ALA A 107 -6.56 6.02 -12.77
N GLU A 108 -6.86 7.32 -12.81
CA GLU A 108 -7.11 8.10 -14.03
C GLU A 108 -5.86 8.82 -14.54
N LYS A 109 -4.81 8.92 -13.71
CA LYS A 109 -3.59 9.69 -13.95
C LYS A 109 -2.34 8.82 -14.17
N LEU A 110 -2.50 7.50 -14.35
CA LEU A 110 -1.39 6.56 -14.43
C LEU A 110 -0.31 6.92 -15.44
N GLN A 111 -0.68 7.43 -16.63
CA GLN A 111 0.28 7.88 -17.64
C GLN A 111 1.10 9.08 -17.18
N ALA A 112 0.47 10.13 -16.67
CA ALA A 112 1.18 11.31 -16.14
C ALA A 112 2.08 10.94 -14.95
N LEU A 113 1.65 9.99 -14.12
CA LEU A 113 2.44 9.48 -13.01
C LEU A 113 3.64 8.63 -13.48
N GLU A 114 3.49 7.89 -14.58
CA GLU A 114 4.60 7.18 -15.24
C GLU A 114 5.66 8.18 -15.73
N GLU A 115 5.23 9.21 -16.46
CA GLU A 115 6.13 10.24 -17.00
C GLU A 115 6.90 10.94 -15.87
N SER A 116 6.21 11.29 -14.77
CA SER A 116 6.82 11.85 -13.57
C SER A 116 7.83 10.90 -12.93
N MET A 117 7.50 9.61 -12.80
CA MET A 117 8.39 8.58 -12.28
C MET A 117 9.62 8.41 -13.17
N CYS A 118 9.45 8.25 -14.48
CA CYS A 118 10.53 8.09 -15.45
C CYS A 118 11.44 9.33 -15.48
N ALA A 119 10.88 10.53 -15.49
CA ALA A 119 11.65 11.77 -15.46
C ALA A 119 12.47 11.90 -14.17
N ARG A 120 11.91 11.45 -13.04
CA ARG A 120 12.61 11.44 -11.76
C ARG A 120 13.72 10.39 -11.71
N LEU A 121 13.46 9.16 -12.13
CA LEU A 121 14.45 8.08 -12.14
C LEU A 121 15.59 8.35 -13.14
N SER A 122 15.32 9.10 -14.20
CA SER A 122 16.34 9.51 -15.18
C SER A 122 17.23 10.64 -14.68
N LYS A 123 16.82 11.39 -13.64
CA LYS A 123 17.59 12.50 -13.07
C LYS A 123 18.20 12.06 -11.76
N TYR A 124 19.53 12.09 -11.67
CA TYR A 124 20.22 11.82 -10.42
C TYR A 124 20.05 12.98 -9.43
N THR A 125 19.16 12.83 -8.45
CA THR A 125 18.88 13.84 -7.40
C THR A 125 19.26 13.37 -5.99
N TRP A 126 20.00 12.25 -5.90
CA TRP A 126 20.46 11.75 -4.62
C TRP A 126 21.55 12.68 -4.05
N SER A 127 21.35 13.10 -2.81
CA SER A 127 22.23 14.04 -2.11
C SER A 127 22.72 13.42 -0.83
N ILE A 128 24.03 13.13 -0.76
CA ILE A 128 24.68 12.62 0.45
C ILE A 128 24.49 13.58 1.63
N PRO A 129 24.72 14.91 1.51
CA PRO A 129 24.48 15.83 2.62
C PRO A 129 23.03 15.79 3.13
N LYS A 130 22.05 15.67 2.23
CA LYS A 130 20.64 15.57 2.59
C LYS A 130 20.32 14.24 3.29
N ALA A 131 20.85 13.13 2.77
CA ALA A 131 20.70 11.81 3.37
C ALA A 131 21.30 11.79 4.79
N THR A 132 22.54 12.28 4.96
CA THR A 132 23.20 12.39 6.28
C THR A 132 22.39 13.25 7.25
N LYS A 133 21.87 14.40 6.80
CA LYS A 133 21.03 15.25 7.65
C LYS A 133 19.78 14.50 8.14
N MET A 134 19.12 13.71 7.27
CA MET A 134 17.92 12.98 7.65
C MET A 134 18.23 11.81 8.58
N LEU A 135 19.36 11.12 8.38
CA LEU A 135 19.84 10.09 9.30
C LEU A 135 20.14 10.65 10.69
N LEU A 136 20.83 11.78 10.76
CA LEU A 136 21.13 12.43 12.04
C LEU A 136 19.86 12.89 12.77
N GLU A 137 18.82 13.30 12.02
CA GLU A 137 17.53 13.64 12.63
C GLU A 137 16.82 12.39 13.14
N ALA A 138 16.74 11.33 12.33
CA ALA A 138 16.08 10.08 12.71
C ALA A 138 16.78 9.39 13.87
N ALA A 139 18.12 9.51 13.98
CA ALA A 139 18.90 8.94 15.08
C ALA A 139 18.60 9.58 16.45
N LYS A 140 17.84 10.68 16.50
CA LYS A 140 17.34 11.26 17.75
C LYS A 140 16.10 10.55 18.28
N ASP A 141 15.41 9.78 17.43
CA ASP A 141 14.25 8.97 17.83
C ASP A 141 14.73 7.72 18.57
N GLU A 142 14.08 7.39 19.68
CA GLU A 142 14.37 6.20 20.47
C GLU A 142 14.09 4.88 19.71
N ASN A 143 13.25 4.95 18.66
CA ASN A 143 12.88 3.82 17.81
C ASN A 143 13.75 3.72 16.54
N TYR A 144 14.83 4.51 16.43
CA TYR A 144 15.74 4.43 15.29
C TYR A 144 16.25 3.01 15.07
N SER A 145 16.27 2.58 13.81
CA SER A 145 16.71 1.26 13.40
C SER A 145 17.47 1.31 12.06
N LEU A 146 17.96 0.14 11.61
CA LEU A 146 18.53 0.02 10.27
C LEU A 146 17.49 0.27 9.15
N THR A 147 16.19 0.30 9.47
CA THR A 147 15.13 0.67 8.53
C THR A 147 15.25 2.13 8.11
N GLU A 148 15.50 3.05 9.05
CA GLU A 148 15.74 4.46 8.78
C GLU A 148 17.03 4.64 7.97
N PHE A 149 18.08 3.89 8.31
CA PHE A 149 19.31 3.86 7.52
C PHE A 149 19.05 3.46 6.07
N TRP A 150 18.37 2.33 5.88
CA TRP A 150 18.00 1.80 4.58
C TRP A 150 17.12 2.77 3.77
N ALA A 151 16.12 3.39 4.41
CA ALA A 151 15.21 4.33 3.77
C ALA A 151 15.94 5.59 3.25
N TYR A 152 16.74 6.24 4.09
CA TYR A 152 17.39 7.50 3.72
C TYR A 152 18.63 7.34 2.85
N THR A 153 19.23 6.15 2.80
CA THR A 153 20.39 5.86 1.94
C THR A 153 19.98 5.15 0.66
N VAL A 154 19.47 3.92 0.78
CA VAL A 154 19.25 3.05 -0.38
C VAL A 154 17.95 3.37 -1.09
N VAL A 155 16.83 3.49 -0.37
CA VAL A 155 15.55 3.81 -1.01
C VAL A 155 15.57 5.20 -1.63
N TYR A 156 16.04 6.22 -0.90
CA TYR A 156 16.24 7.55 -1.46
C TYR A 156 17.23 7.53 -2.65
N GLY A 157 18.34 6.79 -2.53
CA GLY A 157 19.31 6.64 -3.61
C GLY A 157 18.70 6.04 -4.88
N MET A 158 17.88 5.00 -4.76
CA MET A 158 17.21 4.32 -5.88
C MET A 158 16.05 5.12 -6.47
N LEU A 159 15.23 5.74 -5.62
CA LEU A 159 14.00 6.43 -6.05
C LEU A 159 14.22 7.89 -6.42
N HIS A 160 15.37 8.46 -6.08
CA HIS A 160 15.65 9.88 -6.29
C HIS A 160 14.54 10.78 -5.65
N GLU A 161 13.90 10.28 -4.60
CA GLU A 161 12.81 10.93 -3.87
C GLU A 161 12.95 10.65 -2.38
N LEU A 162 12.69 11.68 -1.58
CA LEU A 162 12.41 11.53 -0.16
C LEU A 162 10.93 11.76 0.05
N ASP A 163 10.19 10.69 0.25
CA ASP A 163 8.81 10.77 0.65
C ASP A 163 8.74 11.00 2.16
N LYS A 164 8.06 12.07 2.56
CA LYS A 164 7.79 12.39 3.97
C LYS A 164 6.31 12.24 4.31
N GLY A 165 5.49 11.80 3.35
CA GLY A 165 4.07 11.61 3.56
C GLY A 165 3.80 10.49 4.55
N HIS A 166 2.66 10.58 5.22
CA HIS A 166 2.19 9.56 6.15
C HIS A 166 1.10 8.70 5.48
N LEU A 167 1.01 7.42 5.87
CA LEU A 167 -0.06 6.54 5.37
C LEU A 167 -1.45 7.13 5.63
N SER A 168 -1.65 7.82 6.76
CA SER A 168 -2.91 8.50 7.09
C SER A 168 -3.34 9.55 6.06
N GLU A 169 -2.40 10.13 5.31
CA GLU A 169 -2.69 11.12 4.25
C GLU A 169 -3.27 10.45 3.00
N GLN A 170 -3.05 9.14 2.82
CA GLN A 170 -3.60 8.35 1.72
C GLN A 170 -5.08 7.98 1.93
N ARG A 171 -5.66 8.34 3.09
CA ARG A 171 -7.03 7.95 3.47
C ARG A 171 -8.06 8.38 2.45
N SER A 172 -7.99 9.62 1.97
CA SER A 172 -8.91 10.14 0.96
C SER A 172 -8.82 9.37 -0.36
N ALA A 173 -7.62 9.01 -0.80
CA ALA A 173 -7.38 8.22 -2.00
C ALA A 173 -7.83 6.75 -1.87
N SER A 174 -7.86 6.24 -0.64
CA SER A 174 -8.23 4.86 -0.32
C SER A 174 -9.74 4.68 -0.16
N GLU A 175 -10.42 5.64 0.48
CA GLU A 175 -11.83 5.52 0.86
C GLU A 175 -12.80 6.04 -0.22
N ASN A 176 -12.33 6.79 -1.22
CA ASN A 176 -13.22 7.44 -2.20
C ASN A 176 -13.79 6.50 -3.29
N GLY A 177 -13.27 5.28 -3.44
CA GLY A 177 -13.69 4.30 -4.46
C GLY A 177 -13.19 4.58 -5.89
N ASN A 178 -12.44 5.65 -6.14
CA ASN A 178 -11.83 5.95 -7.44
C ASN A 178 -10.62 5.06 -7.73
N ASN A 179 -9.98 4.55 -6.69
CA ASN A 179 -8.85 3.62 -6.76
C ASN A 179 -9.23 2.31 -6.07
N PRO A 180 -8.56 1.17 -6.39
CA PRO A 180 -8.58 0.00 -5.53
C PRO A 180 -8.23 0.37 -4.07
N TYR A 181 -8.70 -0.41 -3.09
CA TYR A 181 -8.32 -0.21 -1.70
C TYR A 181 -6.89 -0.75 -1.45
N PRO A 182 -5.95 0.04 -0.89
CA PRO A 182 -4.56 -0.38 -0.73
C PRO A 182 -4.36 -1.30 0.48
N ILE A 183 -3.57 -2.36 0.29
CA ILE A 183 -3.09 -3.20 1.37
C ILE A 183 -1.56 -3.29 1.32
N TYR A 184 -0.90 -2.77 2.35
CA TYR A 184 0.54 -2.90 2.54
C TYR A 184 0.81 -4.03 3.52
N ALA A 185 1.74 -4.92 3.19
CA ALA A 185 2.04 -6.07 4.04
C ALA A 185 3.47 -6.00 4.63
N ALA A 186 3.55 -6.29 5.93
CA ALA A 186 4.79 -6.48 6.68
C ALA A 186 4.69 -7.74 7.54
N VAL A 187 5.83 -8.23 8.02
CA VAL A 187 5.90 -9.42 8.88
C VAL A 187 6.51 -9.02 10.22
N ASP A 188 5.87 -9.45 11.30
CA ASP A 188 6.40 -9.37 12.64
C ASP A 188 7.40 -10.51 12.90
N GLU A 189 8.60 -10.18 13.34
CA GLU A 189 9.71 -11.13 13.58
C GLU A 189 9.32 -12.22 14.58
N ARG A 190 8.62 -11.85 15.67
CA ARG A 190 8.21 -12.80 16.72
C ARG A 190 7.18 -13.79 16.20
N SER A 191 6.34 -13.35 15.27
CA SER A 191 5.36 -14.20 14.59
C SER A 191 6.03 -15.12 13.56
N PHE A 192 7.08 -14.66 12.89
CA PHE A 192 7.84 -15.45 11.93
C PHE A 192 8.65 -16.57 12.60
N SER A 193 9.36 -16.25 13.69
CA SER A 193 10.22 -17.20 14.42
C SER A 193 9.44 -18.39 15.00
N LYS A 194 8.19 -18.16 15.43
CA LYS A 194 7.28 -19.23 15.89
C LYS A 194 6.87 -20.21 14.80
N VAL A 195 6.95 -19.82 13.54
CA VAL A 195 6.67 -20.70 12.39
C VAL A 195 7.89 -21.56 12.06
N THR A 196 9.10 -21.01 12.21
CA THR A 196 10.35 -21.70 11.86
C THR A 196 10.87 -22.65 12.94
N GLU A 197 10.52 -22.46 14.22
CA GLU A 197 10.90 -23.35 15.32
C GLU A 197 10.11 -24.69 15.36
N TYR A 198 9.02 -24.82 14.60
CA TYR A 198 8.17 -26.02 14.59
C TYR A 198 8.38 -26.88 13.32
N SER A 199 8.66 -28.17 13.53
CA SER A 199 8.98 -29.20 12.52
C SER A 199 8.03 -29.30 11.30
N PRO A 200 8.53 -29.79 10.15
CA PRO A 200 7.80 -29.84 8.88
C PRO A 200 6.59 -30.79 8.97
N GLY A 201 5.39 -30.26 8.74
CA GLY A 201 4.15 -31.04 8.73
C GLY A 201 2.89 -30.27 9.13
N LYS A 202 3.01 -29.04 9.66
CA LYS A 202 1.87 -28.16 9.90
C LYS A 202 2.04 -26.88 9.09
N ASN A 203 1.22 -26.68 8.06
CA ASN A 203 1.10 -25.42 7.32
C ASN A 203 0.55 -24.34 8.26
N LYS A 204 1.43 -23.71 9.05
CA LYS A 204 1.11 -22.47 9.76
C LYS A 204 1.67 -21.33 8.93
N GLN A 205 0.79 -20.47 8.43
CA GLN A 205 1.20 -19.21 7.83
C GLN A 205 1.63 -18.25 8.93
N PRO A 206 2.71 -17.46 8.74
CA PRO A 206 3.07 -16.41 9.69
C PRO A 206 1.94 -15.38 9.77
N ASN A 207 1.75 -14.78 10.95
CA ASN A 207 0.80 -13.68 11.09
C ASN A 207 1.31 -12.50 10.26
N LEU A 208 0.66 -12.28 9.11
CA LEU A 208 0.88 -11.12 8.27
C LEU A 208 0.34 -9.88 8.99
N GLN A 209 1.19 -8.87 9.18
CA GLN A 209 0.70 -7.56 9.59
C GLN A 209 0.17 -6.86 8.33
N VAL A 210 -1.15 -6.78 8.26
CA VAL A 210 -1.86 -6.00 7.26
C VAL A 210 -1.87 -4.55 7.73
N ILE A 211 -1.18 -3.69 7.00
CA ILE A 211 -1.21 -2.24 7.20
C ILE A 211 -2.16 -1.69 6.13
N SER A 212 -3.40 -1.44 6.54
CA SER A 212 -4.40 -0.72 5.75
C SER A 212 -4.49 0.73 6.24
N VAL A 213 -4.84 1.64 5.32
CA VAL A 213 -4.98 3.08 5.58
C VAL A 213 -6.26 3.39 6.35
#